data_AF-A0A5E4KRY3-F1
#
_entry.id   AF-A0A5E4KRY3-F1
#
_cell.length_a   1.000
_cell.length_b   1.000
_cell.length_c   1.000
_cell.angle_alpha   90.00
_cell.angle_beta   90.00
_cell.angle_gamma   90.00
#
_symmetry.space_group_name_H-M   'P 1'
#
loop_
_entity.id
_entity.type
_entity.pdbx_description
1 polymer ?
#
loop_
_entity_poly.entity_id
_entity_poly.type
_entity_poly.pdbx_seq_one_letter_code
_entity_poly.pdbx_strand_id
1 'polypeptide(L)'
;MVRIFFSKQVTDIRGTCTVTVICENIFHNAYHCLLIHGHYTSCLTEILYLSDNIFLVIDRFIEFGIFITHCNYYVSIKMTDIMFINSRIENMMYEVTFDPLIRKGKIIVNISIVNESDFKKVIGYIRQAIHSGLSVSPYIKILRAGEKFGNLTIEKGKVGLATACSITIDGVLLKAGIPVKPKFGGVVEIHDGSPLRFTEILSYDSTTIDPLDVLMSQELTSVAEMINTGSGKILANLREAPMASRDKIEQVLDSLVEAGFSCILEVGEPNNDILGVQVGKDKVGIVVIGGTNPMALIQEHGIYIDTQEMSRLLDIEEMVHIDDLRDISYIKPE
;
A
#
# COMPACT_ATOMS: atom_id res chain seq x y z
N MET A 1 14.42 11.53 3.27
CA MET A 1 13.89 10.30 3.90
C MET A 1 14.61 9.14 3.24
N VAL A 2 15.28 8.28 4.00
CA VAL A 2 15.98 7.11 3.44
C VAL A 2 14.97 5.96 3.45
N ARG A 3 14.68 5.41 2.28
CA ARG A 3 13.82 4.23 2.12
C ARG A 3 14.71 3.00 2.12
N ILE A 4 14.42 2.04 3.01
CA ILE A 4 15.20 0.82 3.19
C ILE A 4 14.30 -0.37 2.84
N PHE A 5 14.66 -1.11 1.80
CA PHE A 5 14.08 -2.42 1.52
C PHE A 5 14.86 -3.52 2.23
N PHE A 6 14.13 -4.46 2.81
CA PHE A 6 14.63 -5.80 3.07
C PHE A 6 13.83 -6.74 2.19
N SER A 7 14.45 -7.28 1.13
CA SER A 7 13.80 -8.27 0.27
C SER A 7 14.60 -9.56 0.24
N LYS A 8 13.87 -10.66 0.51
CA LYS A 8 14.21 -12.09 0.57
C LYS A 8 15.01 -12.57 1.79
N GLN A 9 14.39 -13.45 2.58
CA GLN A 9 15.07 -14.62 3.14
C GLN A 9 14.83 -15.77 2.15
N VAL A 10 15.85 -16.19 1.41
CA VAL A 10 15.84 -17.51 0.75
C VAL A 10 16.86 -18.35 1.48
N THR A 11 16.39 -19.35 2.20
CA THR A 11 17.23 -20.46 2.64
C THR A 11 17.30 -21.47 1.49
N ASP A 12 18.45 -21.55 0.83
CA ASP A 12 18.83 -22.75 0.08
C ASP A 12 18.92 -23.94 1.06
N ILE A 13 18.72 -25.16 0.56
CA ILE A 13 19.02 -26.46 1.20
C ILE A 13 20.42 -26.50 1.87
N ARG A 14 21.32 -25.56 1.53
CA ARG A 14 22.67 -25.36 2.13
C ARG A 14 22.79 -24.22 3.16
N GLY A 15 21.72 -23.54 3.56
CA GLY A 15 21.73 -22.54 4.63
C GLY A 15 22.28 -21.15 4.26
N THR A 16 22.46 -20.85 2.98
CA THR A 16 22.90 -19.52 2.50
C THR A 16 21.79 -18.49 2.66
N CYS A 17 22.07 -17.34 3.29
CA CYS A 17 21.12 -16.23 3.49
C CYS A 17 21.56 -15.03 2.64
N THR A 18 20.71 -14.57 1.72
CA THR A 18 20.98 -13.39 0.87
C THR A 18 20.10 -12.24 1.32
N VAL A 19 20.66 -11.11 1.74
CA VAL A 19 19.91 -9.90 2.12
C VAL A 19 20.17 -8.82 1.09
N THR A 20 19.12 -8.35 0.41
CA THR A 20 19.22 -7.22 -0.52
C THR A 20 18.78 -5.95 0.20
N VAL A 21 19.66 -4.97 0.30
CA VAL A 21 19.37 -3.64 0.87
C VAL A 21 19.34 -2.62 -0.27
N ILE A 22 18.17 -2.05 -0.53
CA ILE A 22 18.02 -0.94 -1.48
C ILE A 22 17.89 0.34 -0.65
N CYS A 23 18.83 1.26 -0.84
CA CYS A 23 18.81 2.59 -0.23
C CYS A 23 18.47 3.63 -1.29
N GLU A 24 17.32 4.29 -1.15
CA GLU A 24 16.96 5.44 -2.00
C GLU A 24 17.32 6.75 -1.28
N ASN A 25 18.14 7.58 -1.93
CA ASN A 25 18.52 8.89 -1.42
C ASN A 25 17.75 9.99 -2.18
N ILE A 26 16.66 10.48 -1.56
CA ILE A 26 15.69 11.42 -2.17
C ILE A 26 16.32 12.74 -2.63
N PHE A 27 17.51 13.12 -2.14
CA PHE A 27 18.12 14.41 -2.49
C PHE A 27 18.94 14.42 -3.80
N HIS A 28 19.29 13.27 -4.37
CA HIS A 28 20.26 13.24 -5.49
C HIS A 28 19.86 12.40 -6.72
N ASN A 29 18.65 11.82 -6.80
CA ASN A 29 18.26 10.94 -7.90
C ASN A 29 19.34 9.86 -8.20
N ALA A 30 19.92 9.29 -7.14
CA ALA A 30 20.91 8.23 -7.25
C ALA A 30 20.38 6.97 -6.59
N TYR A 31 20.17 5.92 -7.39
CA TYR A 31 19.91 4.56 -6.89
C TYR A 31 21.25 3.92 -6.54
N HIS A 32 21.53 3.74 -5.25
CA HIS A 32 22.63 2.88 -4.82
C HIS A 32 22.04 1.53 -4.39
N CYS A 33 22.15 0.55 -5.28
CA CYS A 33 21.85 -0.84 -4.95
C CYS A 33 23.09 -1.42 -4.25
N LEU A 34 23.00 -1.67 -2.94
CA LEU A 34 24.05 -2.35 -2.20
C LEU A 34 23.65 -3.83 -2.07
N LEU A 35 24.13 -4.65 -3.00
CA LEU A 35 24.02 -6.11 -2.89
C LEU A 35 25.06 -6.61 -1.89
N ILE A 36 24.61 -7.03 -0.72
CA ILE A 36 25.45 -7.71 0.27
C ILE A 36 25.29 -9.23 0.04
N HIS A 37 26.29 -9.86 -0.56
CA HIS A 37 26.38 -11.33 -0.60
C HIS A 37 27.19 -11.82 0.60
N GLY A 38 26.58 -12.63 1.48
CA GLY A 38 27.27 -13.24 2.61
C GLY A 38 26.96 -14.73 2.73
N HIS A 39 27.99 -15.54 2.92
CA HIS A 39 27.86 -16.94 3.36
C HIS A 39 27.83 -16.96 4.89
N TYR A 40 26.67 -17.22 5.49
CA TYR A 40 26.52 -17.31 6.95
C TYR A 40 26.19 -18.75 7.35
N THR A 41 27.02 -19.37 8.20
CA THR A 41 26.74 -20.69 8.82
C THR A 41 25.89 -20.61 10.09
N SER A 42 25.53 -19.41 10.53
CA SER A 42 24.62 -19.16 11.65
C SER A 42 23.97 -17.78 11.51
N CYS A 43 22.64 -17.72 11.46
CA CYS A 43 21.87 -16.47 11.44
C CYS A 43 21.89 -15.80 12.82
N LEU A 44 22.95 -15.05 13.11
CA LEU A 44 22.97 -14.00 14.13
C LEU A 44 23.47 -12.73 13.43
N THR A 45 22.53 -11.96 12.88
CA THR A 45 22.84 -10.62 12.36
C THR A 45 22.90 -9.67 13.55
N GLU A 46 24.06 -9.56 14.21
CA GLU A 46 24.32 -8.48 15.16
C GLU A 46 24.63 -7.19 14.37
N ILE A 47 23.64 -6.31 14.24
CA ILE A 47 23.85 -4.91 13.87
C ILE A 47 24.25 -4.17 15.15
N LEU A 48 25.52 -3.80 15.28
CA LEU A 48 26.05 -3.06 16.42
C LEU A 48 25.49 -1.62 16.43
N TYR A 49 24.65 -1.33 17.42
CA TYR A 49 24.16 0.00 17.74
C TYR A 49 25.26 0.80 18.46
N LEU A 50 25.65 1.94 17.89
CA LEU A 50 26.37 2.99 18.62
C LEU A 50 25.48 4.23 18.71
N SER A 51 25.26 4.67 19.93
CA SER A 51 24.53 5.89 20.27
C SER A 51 25.16 7.12 19.60
N ASP A 52 24.28 8.01 19.15
CA ASP A 52 24.51 9.34 18.57
C ASP A 52 25.02 9.39 17.11
N ASN A 53 24.04 9.39 16.20
CA ASN A 53 24.03 10.05 14.88
C ASN A 53 25.02 9.62 13.79
N ILE A 54 25.68 8.46 13.88
CA ILE A 54 26.55 7.97 12.80
C ILE A 54 26.35 6.45 12.61
N PHE A 55 25.90 6.03 11.41
CA PHE A 55 26.13 4.65 10.98
C PHE A 55 27.57 4.53 10.50
N LEU A 56 28.34 3.71 11.20
CA LEU A 56 29.69 3.30 10.83
C LEU A 56 29.58 1.83 10.40
N VAL A 57 29.65 1.56 9.09
CA VAL A 57 29.95 0.20 8.61
C VAL A 57 31.43 -0.02 8.87
N ILE A 58 31.78 -0.53 10.05
CA ILE A 58 33.17 -0.85 10.39
C ILE A 58 33.50 -2.26 9.92
N ASP A 59 34.50 -2.30 9.06
CA ASP A 59 35.30 -3.46 8.67
C ASP A 59 35.75 -4.30 9.86
N ARG A 60 35.37 -5.59 9.85
CA ARG A 60 36.28 -6.67 10.25
C ARG A 60 36.15 -7.84 9.28
N PHE A 61 36.81 -7.70 8.13
CA PHE A 61 37.19 -8.84 7.29
C PHE A 61 38.70 -8.82 7.05
N ILE A 62 39.47 -9.08 8.12
CA ILE A 62 40.86 -9.52 7.97
C ILE A 62 40.83 -11.04 8.07
N GLU A 63 40.59 -11.72 6.95
CA GLU A 63 41.17 -13.06 6.72
C GLU A 63 41.09 -13.55 5.26
N PHE A 64 40.38 -12.88 4.35
CA PHE A 64 40.24 -13.37 2.96
C PHE A 64 40.48 -12.34 1.85
N GLY A 65 41.46 -11.44 2.01
CA GLY A 65 42.20 -10.86 0.87
C GLY A 65 41.39 -10.14 -0.24
N ILE A 66 40.25 -9.53 0.07
CA ILE A 66 39.48 -8.71 -0.89
C ILE A 66 39.64 -7.23 -0.52
N PHE A 67 40.35 -6.47 -1.35
CA PHE A 67 40.45 -5.01 -1.25
C PHE A 67 39.23 -4.37 -1.90
N ILE A 68 38.40 -3.69 -1.12
CA ILE A 68 37.43 -2.71 -1.64
C ILE A 68 37.94 -1.32 -1.27
N THR A 69 38.35 -0.56 -2.27
CA THR A 69 38.87 0.81 -2.10
C THR A 69 37.72 1.81 -1.93
N HIS A 70 37.61 2.37 -0.71
CA HIS A 70 37.05 3.68 -0.32
C HIS A 70 35.68 4.10 -0.89
N CYS A 71 34.65 4.14 -0.04
CA CYS A 71 33.45 4.93 -0.25
C CYS A 71 33.10 5.71 1.03
N ASN A 72 33.54 6.98 1.11
CA ASN A 72 33.19 7.90 2.20
C ASN A 72 31.89 8.64 1.84
N TYR A 73 30.74 8.03 2.11
CA TYR A 73 29.45 8.75 2.14
C TYR A 73 28.88 8.72 3.55
N TYR A 74 28.96 9.84 4.25
CA TYR A 74 28.24 10.07 5.50
C TYR A 74 26.80 10.44 5.15
N VAL A 75 25.86 9.49 5.32
CA VAL A 75 24.43 9.77 5.18
C VAL A 75 23.90 10.19 6.55
N SER A 76 23.63 11.48 6.73
CA SER A 76 22.89 11.97 7.89
C SER A 76 21.41 11.60 7.73
N ILE A 77 21.00 10.50 8.38
CA ILE A 77 19.60 10.08 8.44
C ILE A 77 19.01 10.68 9.71
N LYS A 78 18.18 11.72 9.57
CA LYS A 78 17.34 12.20 10.68
C LYS A 78 16.35 11.08 11.00
N MET A 79 16.56 10.38 12.11
CA MET A 79 15.77 9.23 12.53
C MET A 79 14.38 9.71 13.01
N THR A 80 13.46 9.95 12.07
CA THR A 80 12.03 9.83 12.37
C THR A 80 11.74 8.34 12.58
N ASP A 81 11.07 7.98 13.67
CA ASP A 81 10.84 6.60 14.12
C ASP A 81 10.56 5.63 12.97
N ILE A 82 11.49 4.69 12.73
CA ILE A 82 11.32 3.64 11.72
C ILE A 82 10.30 2.65 12.28
N MET A 83 9.07 2.69 11.75
CA MET A 83 7.99 1.78 12.13
C MET A 83 7.71 0.80 10.99
N PHE A 84 7.61 -0.49 11.32
CA PHE A 84 7.18 -1.50 10.36
C PHE A 84 5.74 -1.26 9.91
N ILE A 85 5.46 -1.58 8.64
CA ILE A 85 4.15 -1.35 8.03
C ILE A 85 3.05 -2.13 8.76
N ASN A 86 3.33 -3.36 9.21
CA ASN A 86 2.38 -4.16 9.98
C ASN A 86 1.96 -3.46 11.28
N SER A 87 2.91 -2.94 12.05
CA SER A 87 2.58 -2.21 13.30
C SER A 87 1.79 -0.94 13.01
N ARG A 88 2.08 -0.26 11.89
CA ARG A 88 1.27 0.88 11.43
C ARG A 88 -0.15 0.45 11.06
N ILE A 89 -0.30 -0.64 10.31
CA ILE A 89 -1.59 -1.22 9.92
C ILE A 89 -2.41 -1.56 11.17
N GLU A 90 -1.84 -2.27 12.14
CA GLU A 90 -2.52 -2.66 13.38
C GLU A 90 -3.01 -1.44 14.17
N ASN A 91 -2.18 -0.41 14.31
CA ASN A 91 -2.56 0.84 14.98
C ASN A 91 -3.70 1.55 14.21
N MET A 92 -3.60 1.65 12.89
CA MET A 92 -4.63 2.30 12.07
C MET A 92 -5.96 1.52 12.10
N MET A 93 -5.91 0.19 12.03
CA MET A 93 -7.08 -0.68 12.17
C MET A 93 -7.79 -0.49 13.51
N TYR A 94 -7.01 -0.35 14.59
CA TYR A 94 -7.56 -0.13 15.92
C TYR A 94 -8.33 1.19 16.03
N GLU A 95 -7.85 2.24 15.36
CA GLU A 95 -8.44 3.59 15.40
C GLU A 95 -9.65 3.78 14.45
N VAL A 96 -9.92 2.85 13.53
CA VAL A 96 -11.13 2.87 12.70
C VAL A 96 -12.38 2.81 13.57
N THR A 97 -13.33 3.70 13.33
CA THR A 97 -14.63 3.74 14.04
C THR A 97 -15.82 3.67 13.09
N PHE A 98 -15.57 3.46 11.79
CA PHE A 98 -16.60 3.42 10.78
C PHE A 98 -17.60 2.28 11.02
N ASP A 99 -18.87 2.63 11.06
CA ASP A 99 -20.00 1.71 11.11
C ASP A 99 -20.74 1.74 9.75
N PRO A 100 -20.70 0.65 8.96
CA PRO A 100 -21.31 0.61 7.64
C PRO A 100 -22.85 0.71 7.66
N LEU A 101 -23.51 0.30 8.75
CA LEU A 101 -24.98 0.31 8.84
C LEU A 101 -25.54 1.74 8.93
N ILE A 102 -24.86 2.60 9.68
CA ILE A 102 -25.24 4.02 9.81
C ILE A 102 -24.42 4.94 8.91
N ARG A 103 -23.38 4.42 8.24
CA ARG A 103 -22.45 5.12 7.34
C ARG A 103 -21.76 6.31 8.00
N LYS A 104 -21.23 6.11 9.21
CA LYS A 104 -20.56 7.16 10.00
C LYS A 104 -19.30 6.68 10.67
N GLY A 105 -18.38 7.61 10.90
CA GLY A 105 -17.17 7.39 11.66
C GLY A 105 -15.92 7.37 10.80
N LYS A 106 -14.80 7.08 11.46
CA LYS A 106 -13.47 7.28 10.89
C LYS A 106 -13.05 6.10 10.04
N ILE A 107 -12.66 6.42 8.81
CA ILE A 107 -12.02 5.50 7.87
C ILE A 107 -10.55 5.90 7.66
N ILE A 108 -9.76 4.97 7.12
CA ILE A 108 -8.38 5.24 6.74
C ILE A 108 -8.37 5.78 5.32
N VAL A 109 -7.63 6.86 5.09
CA VAL A 109 -7.47 7.47 3.76
C VAL A 109 -6.02 7.52 3.30
N ASN A 110 -5.83 7.30 2.00
CA ASN A 110 -4.61 7.60 1.26
C ASN A 110 -4.69 9.02 0.72
N ILE A 111 -3.58 9.76 0.77
CA ILE A 111 -3.51 11.12 0.23
C ILE A 111 -2.65 11.10 -1.02
N SER A 112 -3.18 11.57 -2.14
CA SER A 112 -2.42 11.72 -3.36
C SER A 112 -2.36 13.19 -3.77
N ILE A 113 -1.17 13.68 -4.11
CA ILE A 113 -0.94 15.08 -4.45
C ILE A 113 -0.64 15.17 -5.95
N VAL A 114 -1.40 16.02 -6.64
CA VAL A 114 -1.28 16.25 -8.09
C VAL A 114 -1.09 17.73 -8.39
N ASN A 115 -0.60 18.05 -9.58
CA ASN A 115 -0.61 19.42 -10.06
C ASN A 115 -2.04 19.91 -10.26
N GLU A 116 -2.31 21.15 -9.90
CA GLU A 116 -3.61 21.78 -10.10
C GLU A 116 -4.02 21.81 -11.58
N SER A 117 -3.05 21.94 -12.50
CA SER A 117 -3.26 21.89 -13.95
C SER A 117 -3.82 20.55 -14.43
N ASP A 118 -3.52 19.45 -13.73
CA ASP A 118 -3.95 18.10 -14.10
C ASP A 118 -5.23 17.66 -13.38
N PHE A 119 -5.68 18.44 -12.39
CA PHE A 119 -6.79 18.10 -11.49
C PHE A 119 -8.05 17.62 -12.23
N LYS A 120 -8.46 18.32 -13.29
CA LYS A 120 -9.67 17.96 -14.06
C LYS A 120 -9.53 16.59 -14.74
N LYS A 121 -8.36 16.28 -15.29
CA LYS A 121 -8.08 14.99 -15.92
C LYS A 121 -8.03 13.88 -14.87
N VAL A 122 -7.33 14.14 -13.77
CA VAL A 122 -7.19 13.22 -12.63
C VAL A 122 -8.55 12.82 -12.07
N ILE A 123 -9.46 13.77 -11.82
CA ILE A 123 -10.83 13.45 -11.38
C ILE A 123 -11.59 12.63 -12.42
N GLY A 124 -11.35 12.87 -13.71
CA GLY A 124 -11.90 12.04 -14.79
C GLY A 124 -11.47 10.58 -14.69
N TYR A 125 -10.16 10.34 -14.50
CA TYR A 125 -9.62 8.98 -14.34
C TYR A 125 -10.05 8.31 -13.05
N ILE A 126 -10.10 9.03 -11.93
CA ILE A 126 -10.61 8.49 -10.66
C ILE A 126 -12.06 8.05 -10.80
N ARG A 127 -12.90 8.87 -11.46
CA ARG A 127 -14.29 8.50 -11.75
C ARG A 127 -14.36 7.25 -12.60
N GLN A 128 -13.54 7.16 -13.66
CA GLN A 128 -13.48 5.99 -14.52
C GLN A 128 -13.09 4.72 -13.75
N ALA A 129 -12.07 4.78 -12.89
CA ALA A 129 -11.65 3.67 -12.05
C ALA A 129 -12.75 3.25 -11.06
N ILE A 130 -13.40 4.22 -10.39
CA ILE A 130 -14.51 3.94 -9.46
C ILE A 130 -15.67 3.26 -10.18
N HIS A 131 -16.10 3.79 -11.33
CA HIS A 131 -17.21 3.21 -12.10
C HIS A 131 -16.89 1.84 -12.70
N SER A 132 -15.60 1.49 -12.79
CA SER A 132 -15.14 0.17 -13.23
C SER A 132 -14.91 -0.81 -12.08
N GLY A 133 -15.26 -0.45 -10.83
CA GLY A 133 -15.08 -1.31 -9.66
C GLY A 133 -13.63 -1.39 -9.16
N LEU A 134 -12.75 -0.49 -9.60
CA LEU A 134 -11.32 -0.49 -9.31
C LEU A 134 -10.93 0.50 -8.19
N SER A 135 -11.86 0.76 -7.27
CA SER A 135 -11.62 1.62 -6.11
C SER A 135 -12.21 0.99 -4.87
N VAL A 136 -11.63 1.31 -3.71
CA VAL A 136 -12.13 0.87 -2.40
C VAL A 136 -13.53 1.43 -2.12
N SER A 137 -13.76 2.69 -2.51
CA SER A 137 -14.98 3.44 -2.23
C SER A 137 -15.17 4.57 -3.25
N PRO A 138 -16.41 5.05 -3.52
CA PRO A 138 -16.64 6.18 -4.40
C PRO A 138 -16.46 7.54 -3.73
N TYR A 139 -16.20 7.58 -2.42
CA TYR A 139 -16.04 8.83 -1.68
C TYR A 139 -14.63 9.39 -1.79
N ILE A 140 -14.52 10.71 -1.96
CA ILE A 140 -13.27 11.44 -2.06
C ILE A 140 -13.36 12.77 -1.28
N LYS A 141 -12.27 13.21 -0.69
CA LYS A 141 -12.12 14.60 -0.19
C LYS A 141 -11.03 15.30 -0.97
N ILE A 142 -11.31 16.52 -1.41
CA ILE A 142 -10.37 17.37 -2.14
C ILE A 142 -9.73 18.34 -1.17
N LEU A 143 -8.41 18.35 -1.10
CA LEU A 143 -7.61 19.24 -0.26
C LEU A 143 -7.02 20.34 -1.14
N ARG A 144 -7.31 21.61 -0.81
CA ARG A 144 -6.87 22.76 -1.61
C ARG A 144 -5.56 23.35 -1.12
N ALA A 145 -4.89 24.13 -1.97
CA ALA A 145 -3.66 24.84 -1.61
C ALA A 145 -3.83 25.64 -0.30
N GLY A 146 -2.88 25.49 0.62
CA GLY A 146 -2.92 26.10 1.95
C GLY A 146 -3.73 25.33 3.00
N GLU A 147 -4.56 24.35 2.58
CA GLU A 147 -5.29 23.50 3.51
C GLU A 147 -4.32 22.58 4.27
N LYS A 148 -4.57 22.43 5.57
CA LYS A 148 -3.82 21.53 6.44
C LYS A 148 -4.60 20.25 6.67
N PHE A 149 -3.93 19.13 6.51
CA PHE A 149 -4.47 17.80 6.76
C PHE A 149 -3.50 17.00 7.63
N GLY A 150 -3.69 17.11 8.95
CA GLY A 150 -2.70 16.68 9.93
C GLY A 150 -1.40 17.49 9.78
N ASN A 151 -0.27 16.79 9.60
CA ASN A 151 1.04 17.42 9.38
C ASN A 151 1.32 17.77 7.91
N LEU A 152 0.40 17.47 7.00
CA LEU A 152 0.52 17.81 5.58
C LEU A 152 -0.10 19.20 5.33
N THR A 153 0.57 20.03 4.55
CA THR A 153 0.01 21.26 3.99
C THR A 153 0.10 21.18 2.47
N ILE A 154 -1.01 21.41 1.77
CA ILE A 154 -0.99 21.37 0.31
C ILE A 154 -0.32 22.64 -0.22
N GLU A 155 0.71 22.46 -1.04
CA GLU A 155 1.46 23.57 -1.62
C GLU A 155 0.65 24.34 -2.68
N LYS A 156 1.04 25.59 -2.95
CA LYS A 156 0.44 26.38 -4.02
C LYS A 156 0.66 25.71 -5.38
N GLY A 157 -0.38 25.63 -6.21
CA GLY A 157 -0.33 24.97 -7.51
C GLY A 157 -0.46 23.44 -7.44
N LYS A 158 -0.75 22.90 -6.25
CA LYS A 158 -1.04 21.48 -6.02
C LYS A 158 -2.46 21.30 -5.48
N VAL A 159 -2.99 20.10 -5.65
CA VAL A 159 -4.26 19.65 -5.07
C VAL A 159 -4.04 18.28 -4.43
N GLY A 160 -4.52 18.11 -3.20
CA GLY A 160 -4.53 16.81 -2.52
C GLY A 160 -5.86 16.09 -2.73
N LEU A 161 -5.81 14.77 -2.79
CA LEU A 161 -6.94 13.87 -2.99
C LEU A 161 -6.90 12.80 -1.91
N ALA A 162 -7.87 12.83 -0.99
CA ALA A 162 -8.02 11.81 0.03
C ALA A 162 -9.03 10.75 -0.45
N THR A 163 -8.59 9.49 -0.53
CA THR A 163 -9.38 8.34 -1.00
C THR A 163 -9.33 7.20 0.02
N ALA A 164 -10.36 6.37 0.09
CA ALA A 164 -10.43 5.30 1.08
C ALA A 164 -9.33 4.23 0.87
N CYS A 165 -8.72 3.79 1.97
CA CYS A 165 -7.75 2.70 1.99
C CYS A 165 -8.44 1.36 2.30
N SER A 166 -8.00 0.28 1.66
CA SER A 166 -8.56 -1.06 1.85
C SER A 166 -8.42 -1.56 3.29
N ILE A 167 -7.42 -1.09 4.06
CA ILE A 167 -7.24 -1.38 5.50
C ILE A 167 -8.43 -0.89 6.35
N THR A 168 -9.26 0.04 5.85
CA THR A 168 -10.53 0.41 6.51
C THR A 168 -11.41 -0.82 6.75
N ILE A 169 -11.48 -1.74 5.78
CA ILE A 169 -12.25 -2.99 5.90
C ILE A 169 -11.68 -3.85 7.02
N ASP A 170 -10.36 -3.87 7.21
CA ASP A 170 -9.74 -4.62 8.30
C ASP A 170 -10.16 -4.07 9.67
N GLY A 171 -10.20 -2.74 9.79
CA GLY A 171 -10.68 -2.07 10.99
C GLY A 171 -12.14 -2.45 11.29
N VAL A 172 -13.01 -2.45 10.28
CA VAL A 172 -14.43 -2.82 10.44
C VAL A 172 -14.59 -4.30 10.84
N LEU A 173 -13.87 -5.21 10.19
CA LEU A 173 -13.85 -6.64 10.55
C LEU A 173 -13.35 -6.83 12.00
N LEU A 174 -12.29 -6.12 12.38
CA LEU A 174 -11.77 -6.15 13.74
C LEU A 174 -12.80 -5.67 14.77
N LYS A 175 -13.53 -4.57 14.50
CA LYS A 175 -14.61 -4.09 15.39
C LYS A 175 -15.80 -5.06 15.45
N ALA A 176 -16.04 -5.83 14.40
CA ALA A 176 -16.97 -6.95 14.43
C ALA A 176 -16.43 -8.18 15.20
N GLY A 177 -15.24 -8.11 15.79
CA GLY A 177 -14.64 -9.21 16.55
C GLY A 177 -14.00 -10.30 15.68
N ILE A 178 -13.68 -9.98 14.42
CA ILE A 178 -13.02 -10.88 13.48
C ILE A 178 -11.54 -10.50 13.40
N PRO A 179 -10.60 -11.35 13.88
CA PRO A 179 -9.18 -11.04 13.82
C PRO A 179 -8.65 -11.30 12.40
N VAL A 180 -8.65 -10.26 11.57
CA VAL A 180 -8.11 -10.27 10.21
C VAL A 180 -6.64 -9.83 10.20
N LYS A 181 -5.83 -10.45 9.35
CA LYS A 181 -4.42 -10.10 9.15
C LYS A 181 -4.13 -9.89 7.65
N PRO A 182 -3.74 -8.68 7.22
CA PRO A 182 -3.14 -8.46 5.90
C PRO A 182 -1.86 -9.28 5.73
N LYS A 183 -1.78 -10.05 4.64
CA LYS A 183 -0.66 -10.97 4.37
C LYS A 183 0.34 -10.38 3.39
N PHE A 184 -0.17 -9.83 2.28
CA PHE A 184 0.63 -9.21 1.23
C PHE A 184 -0.20 -8.29 0.34
N GLY A 185 0.49 -7.40 -0.38
CA GLY A 185 0.00 -6.74 -1.59
C GLY A 185 0.54 -7.44 -2.84
N GLY A 186 -0.18 -7.37 -3.95
CA GLY A 186 0.21 -8.06 -5.17
C GLY A 186 -0.46 -7.50 -6.42
N VAL A 187 -0.01 -8.00 -7.57
CA VAL A 187 -0.63 -7.76 -8.87
C VAL A 187 -1.47 -8.98 -9.23
N VAL A 188 -2.73 -8.75 -9.61
CA VAL A 188 -3.68 -9.78 -10.02
C VAL A 188 -3.93 -9.65 -11.52
N GLU A 189 -3.80 -10.76 -12.22
CA GLU A 189 -4.23 -10.88 -13.62
C GLU A 189 -5.74 -11.09 -13.68
N ILE A 190 -6.43 -10.23 -14.42
CA ILE A 190 -7.86 -10.31 -14.74
C ILE A 190 -7.99 -10.73 -16.20
N HIS A 191 -8.89 -11.66 -16.47
CA HIS A 191 -9.25 -12.09 -17.81
C HIS A 191 -10.77 -12.14 -17.97
N ASP A 192 -11.29 -11.42 -18.96
CA ASP A 192 -12.73 -11.31 -19.26
C ASP A 192 -13.58 -11.03 -18.00
N GLY A 193 -13.12 -10.08 -17.17
CA GLY A 193 -13.76 -9.65 -15.94
C GLY A 193 -13.56 -10.58 -14.74
N SER A 194 -12.86 -11.70 -14.90
CA SER A 194 -12.63 -12.70 -13.85
C SER A 194 -11.19 -12.67 -13.34
N PRO A 195 -10.94 -12.64 -12.02
CA PRO A 195 -9.59 -12.73 -11.49
C PRO A 195 -9.03 -14.15 -11.67
N LEU A 196 -7.79 -14.25 -12.15
CA LEU A 196 -7.14 -15.54 -12.43
C LEU A 196 -6.15 -15.94 -11.33
N ARG A 197 -5.14 -15.10 -11.10
CA ARG A 197 -4.08 -15.36 -10.11
C ARG A 197 -3.30 -14.10 -9.75
N PHE A 198 -2.62 -14.15 -8.61
CA PHE A 198 -1.52 -13.22 -8.34
C PHE A 198 -0.30 -13.56 -9.21
N THR A 199 0.26 -12.56 -9.88
CA THR A 199 1.49 -12.68 -10.69
C THR A 199 2.73 -12.21 -9.94
N GLU A 200 2.57 -11.18 -9.11
CA GLU A 200 3.61 -10.62 -8.24
C GLU A 200 3.06 -10.41 -6.83
N ILE A 201 3.89 -10.65 -5.81
CA ILE A 201 3.51 -10.59 -4.40
C ILE A 201 4.64 -9.97 -3.58
N LEU A 202 4.29 -9.04 -2.70
CA LEU A 202 5.17 -8.48 -1.68
C LEU A 202 4.47 -8.54 -0.32
N SER A 203 5.08 -9.25 0.63
CA SER A 203 4.52 -9.39 1.99
C SER A 203 4.59 -8.09 2.78
N TYR A 204 3.60 -7.88 3.64
CA TYR A 204 3.63 -6.82 4.65
C TYR A 204 4.59 -7.15 5.81
N ASP A 205 5.02 -8.42 5.95
CA ASP A 205 5.95 -8.82 7.00
C ASP A 205 7.34 -8.19 6.76
N SER A 206 7.89 -7.57 7.81
CA SER A 206 9.25 -7.03 7.86
C SER A 206 9.58 -5.94 6.83
N THR A 207 8.58 -5.24 6.28
CA THR A 207 8.78 -4.03 5.44
C THR A 207 8.34 -2.76 6.16
N THR A 208 8.92 -1.62 5.76
CA THR A 208 8.55 -0.27 6.23
C THR A 208 7.80 0.53 5.16
N ILE A 209 7.66 -0.03 3.96
CA ILE A 209 7.03 0.56 2.78
C ILE A 209 5.83 -0.32 2.43
N ASP A 210 4.74 0.28 1.97
CA ASP A 210 3.59 -0.48 1.51
C ASP A 210 3.95 -1.26 0.21
N PRO A 211 3.76 -2.59 0.19
CA PRO A 211 3.79 -3.42 -1.01
C PRO A 211 3.16 -2.83 -2.28
N LEU A 212 1.99 -2.19 -2.19
CA LEU A 212 1.28 -1.70 -3.37
C LEU A 212 1.96 -0.48 -3.98
N ASP A 213 2.45 0.46 -3.17
CA ASP A 213 3.29 1.58 -3.62
C ASP A 213 4.50 1.09 -4.43
N VAL A 214 5.15 0.01 -3.96
CA VAL A 214 6.29 -0.59 -4.65
C VAL A 214 5.89 -1.16 -6.00
N LEU A 215 4.84 -1.97 -6.04
CA LEU A 215 4.40 -2.63 -7.28
C LEU A 215 3.89 -1.61 -8.31
N MET A 216 3.20 -0.57 -7.86
CA MET A 216 2.77 0.56 -8.71
C MET A 216 3.98 1.29 -9.31
N SER A 217 5.03 1.54 -8.51
CA SER A 217 6.24 2.22 -8.99
C SER A 217 7.03 1.43 -10.04
N GLN A 218 6.80 0.11 -10.14
CA GLN A 218 7.43 -0.76 -11.13
C GLN A 218 6.65 -0.84 -12.45
N GLU A 219 5.55 -0.11 -12.60
CA GLU A 219 4.74 -0.05 -13.83
C GLU A 219 4.27 -1.45 -14.29
N LEU A 220 3.93 -2.32 -13.33
CA LEU A 220 3.50 -3.71 -13.58
C LEU A 220 2.01 -3.85 -13.90
N THR A 221 1.23 -2.77 -13.77
CA THR A 221 -0.23 -2.76 -13.95
C THR A 221 -0.62 -2.48 -15.41
N SER A 222 -1.83 -2.89 -15.78
CA SER A 222 -2.51 -2.47 -17.01
C SER A 222 -3.98 -2.16 -16.72
N VAL A 223 -4.19 -1.22 -15.80
CA VAL A 223 -5.51 -0.81 -15.32
C VAL A 223 -6.34 -0.22 -16.47
N ALA A 224 -5.74 0.58 -17.33
CA ALA A 224 -6.41 1.13 -18.52
C ALA A 224 -6.88 0.02 -19.47
N GLU A 225 -6.10 -1.04 -19.65
CA GLU A 225 -6.47 -2.20 -20.47
C GLU A 225 -7.65 -2.95 -19.83
N MET A 226 -7.61 -3.16 -18.51
CA MET A 226 -8.66 -3.82 -17.74
C MET A 226 -10.00 -3.08 -17.90
N ILE A 227 -9.99 -1.75 -17.78
CA ILE A 227 -11.20 -0.92 -17.95
C ILE A 227 -11.77 -1.05 -19.37
N ASN A 228 -10.92 -1.11 -20.39
CA ASN A 228 -11.36 -1.08 -21.78
C ASN A 228 -11.78 -2.45 -22.34
N THR A 229 -11.19 -3.53 -21.84
CA THR A 229 -11.33 -4.87 -22.42
C THR A 229 -11.91 -5.91 -21.46
N GLY A 230 -11.95 -5.60 -20.15
CA GLY A 230 -12.21 -6.58 -19.10
C GLY A 230 -11.00 -7.46 -18.75
N SER A 231 -9.87 -7.30 -19.44
CA SER A 231 -8.63 -8.05 -19.20
C SER A 231 -7.46 -7.10 -18.90
N GLY A 232 -6.61 -7.46 -17.94
CA GLY A 232 -5.45 -6.64 -17.59
C GLY A 232 -4.91 -6.98 -16.21
N LYS A 233 -4.01 -6.13 -15.69
CA LYS A 233 -3.36 -6.32 -14.40
C LYS A 233 -3.71 -5.22 -13.42
N ILE A 234 -4.17 -5.59 -12.24
CA ILE A 234 -4.61 -4.66 -11.20
C ILE A 234 -3.91 -4.95 -9.86
N LEU A 235 -3.86 -3.96 -8.97
CA LEU A 235 -3.33 -4.12 -7.62
C LEU A 235 -4.40 -4.69 -6.69
N ALA A 236 -4.04 -5.65 -5.85
CA ALA A 236 -4.91 -6.21 -4.82
C ALA A 236 -4.12 -6.62 -3.57
N ASN A 237 -4.83 -6.76 -2.45
CA ASN A 237 -4.29 -7.23 -1.19
C ASN A 237 -4.93 -8.58 -0.84
N LEU A 238 -4.15 -9.50 -0.28
CA LEU A 238 -4.70 -10.70 0.37
C LEU A 238 -4.64 -10.52 1.89
N ARG A 239 -5.73 -10.88 2.54
CA ARG A 239 -5.86 -10.94 4.00
C ARG A 239 -6.40 -12.29 4.40
N GLU A 240 -6.03 -12.72 5.60
CA GLU A 240 -6.47 -13.98 6.19
C GLU A 240 -7.26 -13.72 7.46
N ALA A 241 -8.31 -14.50 7.67
CA ALA A 241 -9.10 -14.51 8.90
C ALA A 241 -9.38 -15.96 9.33
N PRO A 242 -9.75 -16.24 10.60
CA PRO A 242 -10.11 -17.58 11.03
C PRO A 242 -11.27 -18.13 10.20
N MET A 243 -11.17 -19.37 9.70
CA MET A 243 -12.24 -19.96 8.89
C MET A 243 -13.56 -20.07 9.67
N ALA A 244 -13.51 -20.21 11.00
CA ALA A 244 -14.68 -20.24 11.87
C ALA A 244 -15.49 -18.93 11.87
N SER A 245 -14.93 -17.84 11.32
CA SER A 245 -15.61 -16.55 11.19
C SER A 245 -16.19 -16.28 9.81
N ARG A 246 -16.14 -17.24 8.86
CA ARG A 246 -16.58 -17.09 7.46
C ARG A 246 -17.97 -16.46 7.32
N ASP A 247 -18.98 -17.03 7.96
CA ASP A 247 -20.37 -16.54 7.85
C ASP A 247 -20.50 -15.09 8.37
N LYS A 248 -19.75 -14.75 9.43
CA LYS A 248 -19.74 -13.40 9.98
C LYS A 248 -18.97 -12.42 9.08
N ILE A 249 -17.89 -12.88 8.44
CA ILE A 249 -17.15 -12.12 7.44
C ILE A 249 -18.10 -11.73 6.31
N GLU A 250 -18.80 -12.70 5.73
CA GLU A 250 -19.75 -12.44 4.63
C GLU A 250 -20.80 -11.39 5.02
N GLN A 251 -21.43 -11.52 6.19
CA GLN A 251 -22.40 -10.52 6.68
C GLN A 251 -21.81 -9.11 6.83
N VAL A 252 -20.58 -8.99 7.34
CA VAL A 252 -19.91 -7.69 7.50
C VAL A 252 -19.52 -7.12 6.13
N LEU A 253 -19.00 -7.96 5.23
CA LEU A 253 -18.66 -7.55 3.87
C LEU A 253 -19.89 -7.07 3.08
N ASP A 254 -21.04 -7.74 3.24
CA ASP A 254 -22.30 -7.30 2.62
C ASP A 254 -22.69 -5.90 3.11
N SER A 255 -22.61 -5.65 4.41
CA SER A 255 -22.89 -4.31 4.97
C SER A 255 -21.94 -3.23 4.45
N LEU A 256 -20.66 -3.59 4.23
CA LEU A 256 -19.66 -2.71 3.63
C LEU A 256 -20.00 -2.39 2.17
N VAL A 257 -20.40 -3.39 1.39
CA VAL A 257 -20.85 -3.22 0.01
C VAL A 257 -22.04 -2.27 -0.04
N GLU A 258 -23.04 -2.46 0.82
CA GLU A 258 -24.21 -1.56 0.93
C GLU A 258 -23.84 -0.13 1.35
N ALA A 259 -22.74 0.05 2.07
CA ALA A 259 -22.21 1.35 2.45
C ALA A 259 -21.35 2.03 1.36
N GLY A 260 -21.11 1.34 0.23
CA GLY A 260 -20.32 1.82 -0.90
C GLY A 260 -18.86 1.35 -0.90
N PHE A 261 -18.50 0.35 -0.08
CA PHE A 261 -17.16 -0.27 -0.06
C PHE A 261 -17.13 -1.56 -0.90
N SER A 262 -17.43 -1.44 -2.19
CA SER A 262 -17.59 -2.58 -3.12
C SER A 262 -16.27 -3.03 -3.75
N CYS A 263 -15.25 -3.28 -2.93
CA CYS A 263 -13.90 -3.61 -3.39
C CYS A 263 -13.45 -5.05 -3.10
N ILE A 264 -14.37 -5.91 -2.67
CA ILE A 264 -14.08 -7.33 -2.48
C ILE A 264 -13.99 -7.99 -3.84
N LEU A 265 -12.81 -8.52 -4.16
CA LEU A 265 -12.55 -9.20 -5.43
C LEU A 265 -12.96 -10.68 -5.33
N GLU A 266 -12.58 -11.34 -4.23
CA GLU A 266 -12.90 -12.76 -3.99
C GLU A 266 -12.82 -13.10 -2.50
N VAL A 267 -13.70 -13.99 -2.04
CA VAL A 267 -13.64 -14.62 -0.73
C VAL A 267 -13.46 -16.12 -0.94
N GLY A 268 -12.39 -16.67 -0.39
CA GLY A 268 -12.01 -18.06 -0.63
C GLY A 268 -12.81 -19.04 0.22
N GLU A 269 -12.70 -20.32 -0.12
CA GLU A 269 -13.19 -21.39 0.74
C GLU A 269 -12.19 -21.69 1.89
N PRO A 270 -12.67 -22.17 3.05
CA PRO A 270 -11.80 -22.55 4.16
C PRO A 270 -10.67 -23.51 3.76
N ASN A 271 -9.43 -23.18 4.13
CA ASN A 271 -8.21 -23.95 3.84
C ASN A 271 -7.88 -24.15 2.34
N ASN A 272 -8.52 -23.41 1.44
CA ASN A 272 -8.26 -23.51 0.01
C ASN A 272 -7.40 -22.36 -0.49
N ASP A 273 -6.61 -22.64 -1.50
CA ASP A 273 -5.88 -21.62 -2.25
C ASP A 273 -6.87 -20.62 -2.87
N ILE A 274 -6.44 -19.35 -2.94
CA ILE A 274 -7.19 -18.27 -3.56
C ILE A 274 -6.29 -17.56 -4.56
N LEU A 275 -6.74 -17.44 -5.80
CA LEU A 275 -5.98 -16.80 -6.89
C LEU A 275 -4.53 -17.29 -7.00
N GLY A 276 -4.35 -18.62 -6.91
CA GLY A 276 -3.05 -19.27 -7.02
C GLY A 276 -2.12 -19.11 -5.81
N VAL A 277 -2.65 -18.66 -4.67
CA VAL A 277 -1.88 -18.47 -3.43
C VAL A 277 -2.47 -19.27 -2.28
N GLN A 278 -1.60 -19.97 -1.57
CA GLN A 278 -1.99 -20.75 -0.40
C GLN A 278 -2.35 -19.85 0.78
N VAL A 279 -3.52 -20.11 1.36
CA VAL A 279 -3.95 -19.53 2.64
C VAL A 279 -3.41 -20.36 3.81
N GLY A 280 -3.20 -19.71 4.95
CA GLY A 280 -2.78 -20.38 6.18
C GLY A 280 -3.76 -21.46 6.62
N LYS A 281 -3.25 -22.42 7.40
CA LYS A 281 -4.09 -23.46 8.00
C LYS A 281 -5.14 -22.84 8.93
N ASP A 282 -6.36 -23.37 8.87
CA ASP A 282 -7.54 -22.94 9.62
C ASP A 282 -7.94 -21.48 9.32
N LYS A 283 -7.61 -21.00 8.10
CA LYS A 283 -7.92 -19.66 7.61
C LYS A 283 -8.85 -19.68 6.40
N VAL A 284 -9.45 -18.51 6.17
CA VAL A 284 -10.10 -18.11 4.93
C VAL A 284 -9.36 -16.92 4.35
N GLY A 285 -9.18 -16.89 3.03
CA GLY A 285 -8.58 -15.78 2.29
C GLY A 285 -9.63 -14.77 1.81
N ILE A 286 -9.31 -13.49 1.91
CA ILE A 286 -10.15 -12.39 1.41
C ILE A 286 -9.26 -11.53 0.50
N VAL A 287 -9.58 -11.47 -0.78
CA VAL A 287 -8.87 -10.62 -1.75
C VAL A 287 -9.67 -9.34 -1.95
N VAL A 288 -8.98 -8.21 -1.79
CA VAL A 288 -9.59 -6.88 -1.94
C VAL A 288 -8.79 -6.05 -2.94
N ILE A 289 -9.50 -5.34 -3.80
CA ILE A 289 -8.93 -4.35 -4.72
C ILE A 289 -8.09 -3.32 -3.95
N GLY A 290 -6.89 -3.05 -4.44
CA GLY A 290 -5.99 -2.06 -3.87
C GLY A 290 -6.54 -0.64 -4.04
N GLY A 291 -6.42 0.18 -2.98
CA GLY A 291 -6.84 1.59 -3.00
C GLY A 291 -6.04 2.48 -3.96
N THR A 292 -4.92 1.99 -4.48
CA THR A 292 -4.03 2.68 -5.41
C THR A 292 -4.29 2.40 -6.88
N ASN A 293 -5.24 1.53 -7.25
CA ASN A 293 -5.60 1.31 -8.67
C ASN A 293 -6.00 2.59 -9.42
N PRO A 294 -6.77 3.54 -8.83
CA PRO A 294 -7.04 4.81 -9.51
C PRO A 294 -5.77 5.63 -9.77
N MET A 295 -4.76 5.52 -8.89
CA MET A 295 -3.46 6.21 -9.05
C MET A 295 -2.59 5.53 -10.10
N ALA A 296 -2.59 4.19 -10.15
CA ALA A 296 -1.95 3.41 -11.20
C ALA A 296 -2.52 3.79 -12.58
N LEU A 297 -3.84 3.91 -12.72
CA LEU A 297 -4.49 4.37 -13.95
C LEU A 297 -4.01 5.77 -14.39
N ILE A 298 -3.86 6.69 -13.44
CA ILE A 298 -3.35 8.05 -13.71
C ILE A 298 -1.89 8.01 -14.18
N GLN A 299 -1.05 7.19 -13.53
CA GLN A 299 0.34 7.00 -13.88
C GLN A 299 0.52 6.36 -15.27
N GLU A 300 -0.32 5.39 -15.63
CA GLU A 300 -0.37 4.78 -16.97
C GLU A 300 -0.67 5.80 -18.08
N HIS A 301 -1.32 6.92 -17.74
CA HIS A 301 -1.57 8.05 -18.65
C HIS A 301 -0.48 9.14 -18.60
N GLY A 302 0.66 8.86 -17.94
CA GLY A 302 1.82 9.75 -17.88
C GLY A 302 1.64 10.97 -16.98
N ILE A 303 0.66 10.95 -16.06
CA ILE A 303 0.46 12.02 -15.09
C ILE A 303 1.19 11.66 -13.80
N TYR A 304 2.11 12.53 -13.37
CA TYR A 304 2.82 12.36 -12.11
C TYR A 304 1.89 12.57 -10.91
N ILE A 305 2.00 11.67 -9.93
CA ILE A 305 1.25 11.71 -8.68
C ILE A 305 2.16 11.34 -7.52
N ASP A 306 2.09 12.11 -6.43
CA ASP A 306 2.78 11.80 -5.18
C ASP A 306 1.77 11.22 -4.19
N THR A 307 1.76 9.90 -4.05
CA THR A 307 0.84 9.18 -3.17
C THR A 307 1.52 8.85 -1.84
N GLN A 308 0.80 9.14 -0.76
CA GLN A 308 1.14 8.76 0.60
C GLN A 308 0.09 7.76 1.09
N GLU A 309 0.44 6.47 1.15
CA GLU A 309 -0.44 5.41 1.64
C GLU A 309 -0.57 5.36 3.18
N MET A 310 -1.71 4.83 3.64
CA MET A 310 -2.12 4.70 5.05
C MET A 310 -1.93 5.97 5.86
N SER A 311 -2.25 7.10 5.23
CA SER A 311 -1.80 8.40 5.68
C SER A 311 -2.49 8.86 6.96
N ARG A 312 -3.82 8.77 7.02
CA ARG A 312 -4.62 9.44 8.05
C ARG A 312 -5.97 8.75 8.27
N LEU A 313 -6.61 9.11 9.37
CA LEU A 313 -8.04 8.89 9.60
C LEU A 313 -8.83 10.12 9.18
N LEU A 314 -10.02 9.88 8.64
CA LEU A 314 -10.96 10.90 8.24
C LEU A 314 -12.38 10.41 8.55
N ASP A 315 -13.23 11.28 9.09
CA ASP A 315 -14.66 10.97 9.19
C ASP A 315 -15.23 10.91 7.77
N ILE A 316 -15.88 9.78 7.42
CA ILE A 316 -16.39 9.55 6.06
C ILE A 316 -17.38 10.64 5.64
N GLU A 317 -18.06 11.26 6.60
CA GLU A 317 -18.98 12.37 6.39
C GLU A 317 -18.31 13.65 5.85
N GLU A 318 -16.99 13.78 5.96
CA GLU A 318 -16.22 14.88 5.35
C GLU A 318 -15.89 14.64 3.87
N MET A 319 -16.22 13.45 3.35
CA MET A 319 -15.96 13.06 1.96
C MET A 319 -17.24 13.19 1.15
N VAL A 320 -17.08 13.47 -0.14
CA VAL A 320 -18.19 13.58 -1.09
C VAL A 320 -18.13 12.44 -2.10
N HIS A 321 -19.29 12.02 -2.59
CA HIS A 321 -19.32 11.02 -3.66
C HIS A 321 -18.70 11.62 -4.94
N ILE A 322 -17.90 10.83 -5.67
CA ILE A 322 -17.20 11.30 -6.89
C ILE A 322 -18.13 11.90 -7.95
N ASP A 323 -19.37 11.43 -7.99
CA ASP A 323 -20.39 11.92 -8.92
C ASP A 323 -21.08 13.20 -8.44
N ASP A 324 -20.94 13.60 -7.18
CA ASP A 324 -21.48 14.88 -6.68
C ASP A 324 -20.53 16.04 -6.95
N LEU A 325 -19.29 15.76 -7.39
CA LEU A 325 -18.33 16.75 -7.87
C LEU A 325 -18.71 17.34 -9.25
N ARG A 326 -20.00 17.32 -9.62
CA ARG A 326 -20.55 17.74 -10.93
C ARG A 326 -20.41 19.23 -11.20
N ASP A 327 -20.25 20.07 -10.17
CA ASP A 327 -20.17 21.52 -10.34
C ASP A 327 -18.75 22.07 -10.19
N ILE A 328 -18.38 22.85 -11.21
CA ILE A 328 -17.16 23.65 -11.34
C ILE A 328 -17.01 24.69 -10.20
N SER A 329 -17.99 24.81 -9.30
CA SER A 329 -17.91 25.67 -8.10
C SER A 329 -16.81 25.26 -7.13
N TYR A 330 -16.37 23.99 -7.13
CA TYR A 330 -15.18 23.58 -6.39
C TYR A 330 -13.86 24.00 -7.05
N ILE A 331 -13.88 24.53 -8.28
CA ILE A 331 -12.69 24.79 -9.14
C ILE A 331 -12.22 26.25 -9.04
N LYS A 332 -12.95 27.14 -8.36
CA LYS A 332 -12.49 28.52 -8.16
C LYS A 332 -11.90 28.71 -6.76
N PRO A 333 -10.65 29.18 -6.63
CA PRO A 333 -10.25 29.89 -5.43
C PRO A 333 -11.05 31.19 -5.37
N GLU A 334 -11.59 31.52 -4.20
CA GLU A 334 -11.93 32.93 -3.90
C GLU A 334 -10.67 33.80 -3.93
#